data_AF-A0A495SUV6-F1
#
_entry.id   AF-A0A495SUV6-F1
#
_cell.length_a   1.000
_cell.length_b   1.000
_cell.length_c   1.000
_cell.angle_alpha   90.00
_cell.angle_beta   90.00
_cell.angle_gamma   90.00
#
_symmetry.space_group_name_H-M   'P 1'
#
loop_
_entity.id
_entity.type
_entity.pdbx_description
1 polymer ?
#
loop_
_entity_poly.entity_id
_entity_poly.type
_entity_poly.pdbx_seq_one_letter_code
_entity_poly.pdbx_strand_id
1 'polypeptide(L)'
;MYDYDVKVRGTPDPPIFLWGSRGIALNLSWPLLLAVRNDVAGDPIEVHTETADGKSNLVGTLLAGEYYTIPLVGLRGVFATCKADSNVSCSILVPQIGPSV
;
A
#
# COMPACT_ATOMS: atom_id res chain seq x y z
N MET A 1 1.45 -15.66 -4.43
CA MET A 1 1.61 -14.60 -3.42
C MET A 1 2.98 -14.00 -3.65
N TYR A 2 3.05 -12.67 -3.76
CA TYR A 2 4.34 -11.97 -3.92
C TYR A 2 4.55 -11.10 -2.70
N ASP A 3 5.63 -11.36 -1.99
CA ASP A 3 5.97 -10.71 -0.72
C ASP A 3 7.24 -9.87 -0.88
N TYR A 4 7.26 -8.70 -0.28
CA TYR A 4 8.39 -7.79 -0.27
C TYR A 4 8.30 -6.83 0.92
N ASP A 5 9.46 -6.36 1.38
CA ASP A 5 9.54 -5.35 2.43
C ASP A 5 9.89 -4.00 1.83
N VAL A 6 9.21 -2.95 2.29
CA VAL A 6 9.43 -1.57 1.87
C VAL A 6 9.90 -0.76 3.07
N LYS A 7 11.02 -0.05 2.88
CA LYS A 7 11.54 0.90 3.86
C LYS A 7 10.87 2.25 3.68
N VAL A 8 10.06 2.67 4.64
CA VAL A 8 9.42 4.00 4.66
C VAL A 8 10.29 4.90 5.53
N ARG A 9 10.82 6.00 4.97
CA ARG A 9 11.71 6.93 5.67
C ARG A 9 11.18 8.35 5.57
N GLY A 10 10.60 8.86 6.66
CA GLY A 10 10.02 10.19 6.70
C GLY A 10 8.81 10.36 5.77
N THR A 11 8.52 11.62 5.44
CA THR A 11 7.61 12.10 4.39
C THR A 11 8.42 12.59 3.18
N PRO A 12 9.05 11.68 2.40
CA PRO A 12 9.86 12.10 1.26
C PRO A 12 8.96 12.63 0.13
N ASP A 13 9.47 13.59 -0.63
CA ASP A 13 8.96 13.95 -1.96
C ASP A 13 9.99 13.47 -2.99
N PRO A 14 9.69 12.43 -3.80
CA PRO A 14 8.43 11.69 -3.92
C PRO A 14 8.09 10.78 -2.72
N PRO A 15 6.79 10.51 -2.48
CA PRO A 15 6.35 9.56 -1.47
C PRO A 15 6.82 8.13 -1.78
N ILE A 16 6.96 7.31 -0.73
CA ILE A 16 7.37 5.90 -0.88
C ILE A 16 6.15 5.05 -1.20
N PHE A 17 6.13 4.50 -2.41
CA PHE A 17 5.08 3.60 -2.86
C PHE A 17 5.26 2.22 -2.21
N LEU A 18 4.20 1.76 -1.54
CA LEU A 18 4.04 0.37 -1.13
C LEU A 18 3.64 -0.49 -2.33
N TRP A 19 2.84 0.04 -3.26
CA TRP A 19 2.52 -0.61 -4.52
C TRP A 19 2.31 0.44 -5.63
N GLY A 20 2.66 0.08 -6.86
CA GLY A 20 2.57 0.97 -8.02
C GLY A 20 3.79 1.89 -8.16
N SER A 21 3.64 3.02 -8.86
CA SER A 21 4.70 4.04 -8.96
C SER A 21 4.17 5.37 -9.51
N ARG A 22 4.98 6.43 -9.38
CA ARG A 22 4.73 7.77 -9.95
C ARG A 22 4.58 7.78 -11.49
N GLY A 23 5.04 6.73 -12.18
CA GLY A 23 4.95 6.58 -13.64
C GLY A 23 3.71 5.85 -14.15
N ILE A 24 2.87 5.31 -13.25
CA ILE A 24 1.65 4.61 -13.65
C ILE A 24 0.56 5.65 -13.97
N ALA A 25 0.07 5.61 -15.21
CA ALA A 25 -0.95 6.51 -15.74
C ALA A 25 -2.37 5.90 -15.78
N LEU A 26 -2.54 4.65 -15.33
CA LEU A 26 -3.80 3.93 -15.37
C LEU A 26 -4.14 3.35 -14.00
N ASN A 27 -5.43 3.35 -13.67
CA ASN A 27 -5.93 2.62 -12.51
C ASN A 27 -5.96 1.12 -12.81
N LEU A 28 -5.61 0.29 -11.83
CA LEU A 28 -5.70 -1.16 -11.94
C LEU A 28 -7.17 -1.59 -12.05
N SER A 29 -7.49 -2.38 -13.07
CA SER A 29 -8.83 -2.94 -13.26
C SER A 29 -8.99 -4.33 -12.65
N TRP A 30 -7.89 -5.01 -12.32
CA TRP A 30 -7.91 -6.34 -11.74
C TRP A 30 -8.08 -6.30 -10.21
N PRO A 31 -8.90 -7.18 -9.61
CA PRO A 31 -9.18 -7.16 -8.17
C PRO A 31 -8.04 -7.77 -7.35
N LEU A 32 -6.84 -7.18 -7.41
CA LEU A 32 -5.74 -7.55 -6.51
C LEU A 32 -5.96 -6.94 -5.13
N LEU A 33 -5.44 -7.62 -4.11
CA LEU A 33 -5.38 -7.10 -2.74
C LEU A 33 -3.93 -6.87 -2.35
N LEU A 34 -3.67 -5.77 -1.65
CA LEU A 34 -2.39 -5.50 -0.99
C LEU A 34 -2.59 -5.66 0.52
N ALA A 35 -2.01 -6.69 1.11
CA ALA A 35 -1.87 -6.79 2.54
C ALA A 35 -0.61 -6.05 2.96
N VAL A 36 -0.74 -5.14 3.93
CA VAL A 36 0.36 -4.38 4.50
C VAL A 36 0.44 -4.65 5.99
N ARG A 37 1.65 -4.76 6.52
CA ARG A 37 1.90 -4.89 7.95
C ARG A 37 3.04 -3.96 8.33
N ASN A 38 2.79 -3.11 9.32
CA ASN A 38 3.82 -2.27 9.90
C ASN A 38 4.67 -3.11 10.86
N ASP A 39 5.98 -2.83 10.90
CA ASP A 39 6.89 -3.52 11.82
C ASP A 39 6.51 -3.27 13.29
N VAL A 40 6.82 -4.23 14.16
CA VAL A 40 6.46 -4.20 15.59
C VAL A 40 7.25 -3.13 16.35
N ALA A 41 8.44 -2.77 15.85
CA ALA A 41 9.27 -1.71 16.40
C ALA A 41 9.29 -0.44 15.53
N GLY A 42 8.43 -0.37 14.51
CA GLY A 42 8.38 0.73 13.55
C GLY A 42 7.57 1.93 14.04
N ASP A 43 7.83 3.10 13.44
CA ASP A 43 6.98 4.28 13.62
C ASP A 43 5.56 4.03 13.07
N PRO A 44 4.52 4.70 13.62
CA PRO A 44 3.22 4.75 12.98
C PRO A 44 3.34 5.26 11.53
N ILE A 45 2.70 4.55 10.61
CA ILE A 45 2.68 4.90 9.19
C ILE A 45 1.29 5.39 8.78
N GLU A 46 1.21 6.46 8.02
CA GLU A 46 -0.03 6.79 7.31
C GLU A 46 -0.01 6.11 5.95
N VAL A 47 -1.11 5.45 5.60
CA VAL A 47 -1.28 4.83 4.29
C VAL A 47 -2.27 5.62 3.46
N HIS A 48 -1.84 5.93 2.25
CA HIS A 48 -2.59 6.72 1.28
C HIS A 48 -2.76 5.93 -0.01
N THR A 49 -3.91 6.11 -0.66
CA THR A 49 -4.19 5.56 -1.99
C THR A 49 -4.19 6.67 -3.01
N GLU A 50 -3.75 6.36 -4.22
CA GLU A 50 -3.70 7.33 -5.32
C GLU A 50 -4.40 6.78 -6.57
N THR A 51 -5.16 7.65 -7.25
CA THR A 51 -5.80 7.38 -8.54
C THR A 51 -5.11 8.12 -9.68
N ALA A 52 -5.31 7.67 -10.92
CA ALA A 52 -4.64 8.19 -12.12
C ALA A 52 -4.98 9.67 -12.43
N ASP A 53 -6.07 10.20 -11.88
CA ASP A 53 -6.40 11.63 -11.91
C ASP A 53 -5.60 12.46 -10.89
N GLY A 54 -4.67 11.84 -10.14
CA GLY A 54 -3.81 12.49 -9.16
C GLY A 54 -4.47 12.70 -7.80
N LYS A 55 -5.69 12.20 -7.57
CA LYS A 55 -6.31 12.28 -6.25
C LYS A 55 -5.66 11.28 -5.30
N SER A 56 -5.34 11.77 -4.11
CA SER A 56 -4.84 10.95 -3.01
C SER A 56 -5.84 10.97 -1.85
N ASN A 57 -6.10 9.81 -1.25
CA ASN A 57 -6.97 9.66 -0.09
C ASN A 57 -6.24 8.95 1.04
N LEU A 58 -6.38 9.47 2.26
CA LEU A 58 -5.92 8.79 3.47
C LEU A 58 -6.81 7.56 3.72
N VAL A 59 -6.18 6.39 3.82
CA VAL A 59 -6.84 5.15 4.24
C VAL A 59 -6.91 5.12 5.76
N GLY A 60 -5.79 5.46 6.41
CA GLY A 60 -5.67 5.49 7.86
C GLY A 60 -4.22 5.43 8.31
N THR A 61 -4.05 5.38 9.63
CA THR A 61 -2.75 5.21 10.28
C THR A 61 -2.64 3.79 10.81
N LEU A 62 -1.56 3.10 10.46
CA LEU A 62 -1.18 1.80 10.99
C LEU A 62 -0.14 1.99 12.10
N LEU A 63 -0.50 1.59 13.31
CA LEU A 63 0.40 1.54 14.44
C LEU A 63 1.40 0.39 14.30
N ALA A 64 2.40 0.36 15.19
CA ALA A 64 3.41 -0.68 15.19
C ALA A 64 2.78 -2.07 15.34
N GLY A 65 3.16 -3.01 14.46
CA GLY A 65 2.63 -4.38 14.43
C GLY A 65 1.23 -4.54 13.84
N GLU A 66 0.52 -3.44 13.51
CA GLU A 66 -0.79 -3.52 12.89
C GLU A 66 -0.72 -3.93 11.42
N TYR A 67 -1.83 -4.47 10.94
CA TYR A 67 -1.99 -4.94 9.58
C TYR A 67 -3.31 -4.46 8.98
N TYR A 68 -3.30 -4.23 7.67
CA TYR A 68 -4.49 -3.85 6.92
C TYR A 68 -4.43 -4.41 5.51
N THR A 69 -5.58 -4.62 4.88
CA THR A 69 -5.68 -5.12 3.50
C THR A 69 -6.45 -4.13 2.64
N ILE A 70 -5.84 -3.74 1.53
CA ILE A 70 -6.34 -2.69 0.63
C ILE A 70 -6.71 -3.31 -0.71
N PRO A 71 -7.94 -3.14 -1.21
CA PRO A 71 -8.28 -3.50 -2.57
C PRO A 71 -7.61 -2.54 -3.56
N LEU A 72 -6.87 -3.06 -4.53
CA LEU A 72 -6.12 -2.27 -5.51
C LEU A 72 -6.95 -1.86 -6.73
N VAL A 73 -8.17 -2.39 -6.87
CA VAL A 73 -9.06 -2.05 -7.98
C VAL A 73 -9.40 -0.56 -7.95
N GLY A 74 -9.28 0.10 -9.10
CA GLY A 74 -9.52 1.53 -9.24
C GLY A 74 -8.36 2.41 -8.77
N LEU A 75 -7.24 1.85 -8.30
CA LEU A 75 -6.09 2.60 -7.81
C LEU A 75 -4.90 2.50 -8.79
N ARG A 76 -4.08 3.55 -8.85
CA ARG A 76 -2.78 3.52 -9.54
C ARG A 76 -1.60 3.26 -8.59
N GLY A 77 -1.78 3.53 -7.31
CA GLY A 77 -0.73 3.39 -6.32
C GLY A 77 -1.25 3.39 -4.89
N VAL A 78 -0.45 2.82 -4.00
CA VAL A 78 -0.59 2.92 -2.55
C VAL A 78 0.77 3.38 -2.04
N PHE A 79 0.79 4.44 -1.23
CA PHE A 79 2.02 4.97 -0.65
C PHE A 79 1.89 5.14 0.85
N ALA A 80 3.02 5.18 1.53
CA ALA A 80 3.08 5.36 2.96
C ALA A 80 4.05 6.47 3.36
N THR A 81 3.75 7.10 4.48
CA THR A 81 4.59 8.12 5.10
C THR A 81 4.75 7.79 6.59
N CYS A 82 5.89 8.18 7.17
CA CYS A 82 6.15 8.02 8.60
C CYS A 82 6.96 9.21 9.12
N LYS A 83 7.17 9.30 10.43
CA LYS A 83 7.92 10.43 11.00
C LYS A 83 9.43 10.29 10.79
N ALA A 84 10.01 9.14 11.15
CA ALA A 84 11.43 8.89 10.97
C ALA A 84 11.65 7.70 10.06
N ASP A 85 11.29 6.49 10.51
CA ASP A 85 11.68 5.27 9.81
C ASP A 85 10.79 4.08 10.24
N SER A 86 10.29 3.33 9.26
CA SER A 86 9.63 2.05 9.49
C SER A 86 9.86 1.06 8.36
N ASN A 87 9.79 -0.24 8.67
CA ASN A 87 9.69 -1.32 7.69
C ASN A 87 8.24 -1.72 7.53
N VAL A 88 7.78 -1.85 6.28
CA VAL A 88 6.43 -2.29 5.96
C VAL A 88 6.51 -3.54 5.12
N SER A 89 6.01 -4.66 5.64
CA SER A 89 5.89 -5.90 4.89
C SER A 89 4.64 -5.85 4.04
N CYS A 90 4.79 -6.13 2.75
CA CYS A 90 3.74 -6.08 1.75
C CYS A 90 3.56 -7.43 1.08
N SER A 91 2.30 -7.84 0.88
CA SER A 91 1.94 -9.06 0.16
C SER A 91 0.85 -8.77 -0.86
N ILE A 92 1.08 -9.12 -2.13
CA ILE A 92 0.05 -9.06 -3.17
C ILE A 92 -0.67 -10.40 -3.24
N LEU A 93 -1.98 -10.35 -3.01
CA LEU A 93 -2.88 -11.48 -3.05
C LEU A 93 -3.73 -11.41 -4.32
N VAL A 94 -3.83 -12.55 -5.01
CA VAL A 94 -4.74 -12.75 -6.13
C VAL A 94 -5.92 -13.56 -5.60
N PRO A 95 -7.11 -12.97 -5.41
CA PRO A 95 -8.28 -13.73 -5.00
C PRO A 95 -8.52 -14.84 -6.02
N GLN A 96 -8.63 -16.08 -5.54
CA GLN A 96 -9.07 -17.18 -6.40
C GLN A 96 -10.57 -17.00 -6.63
N ILE A 97 -10.97 -16.64 -7.85
CA ILE A 97 -12.37 -16.76 -8.27
C ILE A 97 -12.59 -18.25 -8.49
N GLY A 98 -13.01 -18.96 -7.44
CA GLY A 98 -13.52 -20.32 -7.59
C GLY A 98 -14.76 -20.33 -8.50
N PRO A 99 -15.07 -21.45 -9.17
CA PRO A 99 -16.31 -21.54 -9.94
C PRO A 99 -17.50 -21.20 -9.03
N SER A 100 -18.40 -20.36 -9.53
CA SER A 100 -19.71 -20.14 -8.92
C SER A 100 -20.39 -21.51 -8.82
N VAL A 101 -20.67 -21.94 -7.59
CA VAL A 101 -21.48 -23.15 -7.32
C VAL A 101 -22.93 -22.86 -7.65
#